data_AF-A0A0C2V9M0-F1
#
_entry.id   AF-A0A0C2V9M0-F1
#
_cell.length_a   1.000
_cell.length_b   1.000
_cell.length_c   1.000
_cell.angle_alpha   90.00
_cell.angle_beta   90.00
_cell.angle_gamma   90.00
#
_symmetry.space_group_name_H-M   'P 1'
#
loop_
_entity.id
_entity.type
_entity.pdbx_description
1 polymer ?
#
loop_
_entity_poly.entity_id
_entity_poly.type
_entity_poly.pdbx_seq_one_letter_code
_entity_poly.pdbx_strand_id
1 'polypeptide(L)'
;MFILGFHFPADMGVKVPDEKVIEKLDKSGVDFNSVKEVKLFMESREGQKQEISYTNKNTFMFKALVHYVKTAETDYVIYTNRYQIAELSKRLDANDDETMALCKKFDSMAMFRIKAA
;
A
#
# COMPACT_ATOMS: atom_id res chain seq x y z
N MET A 1 12.33 13.13 -4.22
CA MET A 1 11.56 12.50 -3.12
C MET A 1 11.09 11.12 -3.58
N PHE A 2 10.97 10.13 -2.69
CA PHE A 2 10.43 8.81 -3.03
C PHE A 2 9.04 8.61 -2.42
N ILE A 3 8.06 8.21 -3.24
CA ILE A 3 6.72 7.82 -2.80
C ILE A 3 6.39 6.48 -3.44
N LEU A 4 6.06 5.47 -2.63
CA LEU A 4 5.81 4.09 -3.10
C LEU A 4 6.96 3.48 -3.92
N GLY A 5 8.21 3.90 -3.64
CA GLY A 5 9.38 3.49 -4.44
C GLY A 5 9.57 4.28 -5.73
N PHE A 6 8.62 5.12 -6.14
CA PHE A 6 8.80 6.00 -7.30
C PHE A 6 9.63 7.24 -6.94
N HIS A 7 10.64 7.51 -7.76
CA HIS A 7 11.40 8.75 -7.67
C HIS A 7 10.63 9.94 -8.28
N PHE A 8 10.46 11.01 -7.52
CA PHE A 8 9.92 12.29 -7.98
C PHE A 8 11.00 13.38 -7.96
N PRO A 9 11.11 14.21 -9.01
CA PRO A 9 12.13 15.24 -9.11
C PRO A 9 11.96 16.32 -8.04
N ALA A 10 13.06 17.00 -7.70
CA ALA A 10 13.12 17.94 -6.58
C ALA A 10 12.36 19.25 -6.84
N ASP A 11 12.16 19.61 -8.10
CA ASP A 11 11.41 20.79 -8.57
C ASP A 11 9.90 20.70 -8.25
N MET A 12 9.36 19.51 -8.02
CA MET A 12 8.01 19.31 -7.46
C MET A 12 7.89 19.74 -5.98
N GLY A 13 9.00 20.12 -5.35
CA GLY A 13 9.04 20.60 -3.99
C GLY A 13 8.71 19.52 -2.95
N VAL A 14 8.23 19.96 -1.79
CA VAL A 14 7.96 19.09 -0.62
C VAL A 14 6.67 18.29 -0.78
N LYS A 15 5.73 18.73 -1.63
CA LYS A 15 4.41 18.13 -1.78
C LYS A 15 4.15 17.71 -3.22
N VAL A 16 4.29 16.41 -3.48
CA VAL A 16 3.88 15.81 -4.76
C VAL A 16 2.35 15.65 -4.75
N PRO A 17 1.63 16.11 -5.79
CA PRO A 17 0.19 15.90 -5.91
C PRO A 17 -0.19 14.42 -5.98
N ASP A 18 -1.32 14.04 -5.36
CA ASP A 18 -1.77 12.66 -5.31
C ASP A 18 -2.00 12.10 -6.74
N GLU A 19 -2.49 12.92 -7.67
CA GLU A 19 -2.72 12.55 -9.07
C GLU A 19 -1.43 12.13 -9.77
N LYS A 20 -0.28 12.72 -9.41
CA LYS A 20 1.03 12.35 -9.97
C LYS A 20 1.52 11.02 -9.45
N VAL A 21 1.15 10.66 -8.23
CA VAL A 21 1.43 9.33 -7.66
C VAL A 21 0.59 8.28 -8.37
N ILE A 22 -0.70 8.55 -8.54
CA ILE A 22 -1.62 7.67 -9.29
C ILE A 22 -1.13 7.47 -10.73
N GLU A 23 -0.74 8.55 -11.41
CA GLU A 23 -0.21 8.49 -12.78
C GLU A 23 1.02 7.57 -12.89
N LYS A 24 1.95 7.63 -11.92
CA LYS A 24 3.10 6.73 -11.88
C LYS A 24 2.72 5.29 -11.57
N LEU A 25 1.78 5.09 -10.66
CA LEU A 25 1.29 3.76 -10.29
C LEU A 25 0.64 3.06 -11.49
N ASP A 26 -0.25 3.76 -12.20
CA ASP A 26 -0.93 3.23 -13.38
C ASP A 26 0.05 3.00 -14.56
N LYS A 27 1.16 3.75 -14.63
CA LYS A 27 2.24 3.58 -15.64
C LYS A 27 3.36 2.63 -15.22
N SER A 28 3.23 1.95 -14.08
CA SER A 28 4.28 1.06 -13.55
C SER A 28 4.53 -0.20 -14.40
N GLY A 29 3.58 -0.56 -15.28
CA GLY A 29 3.61 -1.82 -16.03
C GLY A 29 3.17 -3.04 -15.23
N VAL A 30 2.74 -2.86 -13.97
CA VAL A 30 2.20 -3.95 -13.14
C VAL A 30 0.77 -4.29 -13.59
N ASP A 31 0.51 -5.59 -13.80
CA ASP A 31 -0.84 -6.08 -14.08
C ASP A 31 -1.65 -6.29 -12.78
N PHE A 32 -2.42 -5.28 -12.41
CA PHE A 32 -3.33 -5.32 -11.26
C PHE A 32 -4.52 -6.28 -11.45
N ASN A 33 -4.90 -6.56 -12.70
CA ASN A 33 -6.09 -7.35 -12.98
C ASN A 33 -5.87 -8.84 -12.71
N SER A 34 -4.64 -9.32 -12.87
CA SER A 34 -4.24 -10.71 -12.55
C SER A 34 -4.34 -11.07 -11.07
N VAL A 35 -4.33 -10.09 -10.16
CA VAL A 35 -4.40 -10.31 -8.71
C VAL A 35 -5.85 -10.24 -8.25
N LYS A 36 -6.28 -11.22 -7.47
CA LYS A 36 -7.64 -11.27 -6.91
C LYS A 36 -7.69 -10.70 -5.50
N GLU A 37 -6.62 -10.90 -4.75
CA GLU A 37 -6.55 -10.56 -3.34
C GLU A 37 -5.12 -10.22 -2.93
N VAL A 38 -4.98 -9.30 -1.97
CA VAL A 38 -3.74 -9.10 -1.23
C VAL A 38 -3.93 -9.64 0.18
N LYS A 39 -3.05 -10.55 0.59
CA LYS A 39 -3.00 -11.10 1.95
C LYS A 39 -1.90 -10.44 2.75
N LEU A 40 -2.23 -9.94 3.93
CA LEU A 40 -1.28 -9.41 4.90
C LEU A 40 -1.28 -10.25 6.16
N PHE A 41 -0.11 -10.70 6.57
CA PHE A 41 0.12 -11.45 7.79
C PHE A 41 0.77 -10.52 8.81
N MET A 42 0.00 -10.19 9.84
CA MET A 42 0.41 -9.37 10.97
C MET A 42 0.83 -10.28 12.12
N GLU A 43 1.94 -9.93 12.78
CA GLU A 43 2.27 -10.46 14.11
C GLU A 43 2.37 -9.30 15.10
N SER A 44 1.52 -9.30 16.12
CA SER A 44 1.55 -8.29 17.18
C SER A 44 2.71 -8.54 18.14
N ARG A 45 3.06 -7.53 18.94
CA ARG A 45 4.09 -7.66 20.00
C ARG A 45 3.76 -8.74 21.03
N GLU A 46 2.47 -9.05 21.19
CA GLU A 46 1.96 -10.07 22.12
C GLU A 46 1.91 -11.47 21.47
N GLY A 47 2.47 -11.63 20.26
CA GLY A 47 2.52 -12.91 19.54
C GLY A 47 1.21 -13.29 18.85
N GLN A 48 0.22 -12.39 18.81
CA GLN A 48 -1.02 -12.65 18.10
C GLN A 48 -0.78 -12.54 16.59
N LYS A 49 -1.06 -13.63 15.88
CA LYS A 49 -0.98 -13.70 14.41
C LYS A 49 -2.36 -13.44 13.82
N GLN A 50 -2.43 -12.52 12.88
CA GLN A 50 -3.65 -12.19 12.16
C GLN A 50 -3.39 -12.23 10.66
N GLU A 51 -4.24 -12.93 9.92
CA GLU A 51 -4.32 -12.85 8.47
C GLU A 51 -5.39 -11.81 8.10
N ILE A 52 -5.04 -10.88 7.21
CA ILE A 52 -5.92 -9.83 6.71
C ILE A 52 -6.00 -10.01 5.20
N SER A 53 -7.22 -10.20 4.72
CA SER A 53 -7.57 -10.24 3.31
C SER A 53 -7.97 -8.84 2.85
N TYR A 54 -7.42 -8.40 1.72
CA TYR A 54 -7.78 -7.15 1.08
C TYR A 54 -8.18 -7.41 -0.39
N THR A 55 -9.43 -7.10 -0.74
CA THR A 55 -10.07 -7.59 -1.98
C THR A 55 -10.68 -6.49 -2.85
N ASN A 56 -10.93 -5.28 -2.34
CA ASN A 56 -11.48 -4.22 -3.17
C ASN A 56 -10.49 -3.68 -4.20
N LYS A 57 -10.55 -4.20 -5.43
CA LYS A 57 -9.65 -3.85 -6.55
C LYS A 57 -9.77 -2.41 -7.04
N ASN A 58 -10.83 -1.69 -6.67
CA ASN A 58 -11.12 -0.36 -7.19
C ASN A 58 -10.38 0.75 -6.41
N THR A 59 -9.70 0.40 -5.32
CA THR A 59 -9.04 1.36 -4.44
C THR A 59 -7.59 1.62 -4.84
N PHE A 60 -7.10 2.80 -4.45
CA PHE A 60 -5.67 3.09 -4.51
C PHE A 60 -4.88 2.12 -3.62
N MET A 61 -5.38 1.81 -2.42
CA MET A 61 -4.79 0.83 -1.50
C MET A 61 -4.49 -0.51 -2.20
N PHE A 62 -5.45 -1.10 -2.93
CA PHE A 62 -5.24 -2.36 -3.64
C PHE A 62 -4.08 -2.27 -4.63
N LYS A 63 -4.14 -1.28 -5.53
CA LYS A 63 -3.13 -1.10 -6.57
C LYS A 63 -1.75 -0.85 -5.96
N ALA A 64 -1.66 -0.04 -4.91
CA ALA A 64 -0.40 0.28 -4.25
C ALA A 64 0.21 -0.96 -3.55
N LEU A 65 -0.60 -1.78 -2.90
CA LEU A 65 -0.16 -3.03 -2.28
C LEU A 65 0.27 -4.07 -3.32
N VAL A 66 -0.49 -4.23 -4.41
CA VAL A 66 -0.11 -5.13 -5.52
C VAL A 66 1.20 -4.68 -6.15
N HIS A 67 1.34 -3.38 -6.44
CA HIS A 67 2.59 -2.83 -6.94
C HIS A 67 3.75 -3.15 -5.99
N TYR A 68 3.57 -2.86 -4.69
CA TYR A 68 4.58 -3.14 -3.68
C TYR A 68 5.02 -4.61 -3.68
N VAL A 69 4.07 -5.56 -3.67
CA VAL A 69 4.38 -7.00 -3.70
C VAL A 69 5.17 -7.42 -4.95
N LYS A 70 4.89 -6.79 -6.09
CA LYS A 70 5.51 -7.14 -7.37
C LYS A 70 6.88 -6.50 -7.57
N THR A 71 7.18 -5.41 -6.88
CA THR A 71 8.40 -4.62 -7.11
C THR A 71 9.36 -4.58 -5.92
N ALA A 72 8.89 -4.86 -4.71
CA ALA A 72 9.75 -4.86 -3.52
C ALA A 72 10.68 -6.07 -3.52
N GLU A 73 11.90 -5.89 -3.01
CA GLU A 73 12.89 -6.97 -2.85
C GLU A 73 12.62 -7.85 -1.61
N THR A 74 11.50 -7.63 -0.92
CA THR A 74 11.14 -8.29 0.34
C THR A 74 9.64 -8.49 0.45
N ASP A 75 9.24 -9.57 1.13
CA ASP A 75 7.85 -9.86 1.46
C ASP A 75 7.36 -9.05 2.67
N TYR A 76 8.21 -8.27 3.34
CA TYR A 76 7.83 -7.44 4.47
C TYR A 76 7.44 -6.04 4.03
N VAL A 77 6.30 -5.53 4.48
CA VAL A 77 5.89 -4.14 4.18
C VAL A 77 6.76 -3.18 4.99
N ILE A 78 7.73 -2.56 4.32
CA ILE A 78 8.62 -1.56 4.90
C ILE A 78 7.80 -0.41 5.49
N TYR A 79 8.17 0.03 6.69
CA TYR A 79 7.41 1.02 7.47
C TYR A 79 7.10 2.31 6.70
N THR A 80 8.08 2.87 5.98
CA THR A 80 7.90 4.09 5.19
C THR A 80 6.90 3.89 4.06
N ASN A 81 6.99 2.79 3.31
CA ASN A 81 6.01 2.44 2.27
C ASN A 81 4.62 2.24 2.88
N ARG A 82 4.52 1.49 3.99
CA ARG A 82 3.26 1.27 4.71
C ARG A 82 2.58 2.59 5.07
N TYR A 83 3.34 3.51 5.66
CA TYR A 83 2.84 4.83 6.04
C TYR A 83 2.39 5.65 4.82
N GLN A 84 3.19 5.67 3.75
CA GLN A 84 2.84 6.37 2.51
C GLN A 84 1.55 5.81 1.88
N ILE A 85 1.42 4.48 1.82
CA ILE A 85 0.20 3.80 1.33
C ILE A 85 -0.99 4.21 2.19
N ALA A 86 -0.88 4.10 3.52
CA ALA A 86 -1.97 4.43 4.44
C ALA A 86 -2.44 5.88 4.27
N GLU A 87 -1.51 6.85 4.29
CA GLU A 87 -1.85 8.27 4.25
C GLU A 87 -2.48 8.69 2.92
N LEU A 88 -1.99 8.15 1.80
CA LEU A 88 -2.60 8.37 0.48
C LEU A 88 -4.00 7.73 0.42
N SER A 89 -4.13 6.49 0.90
CA SER A 89 -5.42 5.77 0.87
C SER A 89 -6.48 6.42 1.76
N LYS A 90 -6.10 6.97 2.92
CA LYS A 90 -7.02 7.76 3.79
C LYS A 90 -7.65 8.95 3.05
N ARG A 91 -6.97 9.51 2.02
CA ARG A 91 -7.50 10.61 1.21
C ARG A 91 -8.22 10.13 -0.04
N LEU A 92 -7.64 9.16 -0.74
CA LEU A 92 -8.11 8.69 -2.06
C LEU A 92 -9.25 7.68 -1.97
N ASP A 93 -9.27 6.89 -0.89
CA ASP A 93 -10.23 5.80 -0.66
C ASP A 93 -11.06 6.06 0.61
N ALA A 94 -11.28 7.33 0.97
CA ALA A 94 -11.89 7.73 2.26
C ALA A 94 -13.27 7.11 2.53
N ASN A 95 -14.02 6.77 1.48
CA ASN A 95 -15.37 6.18 1.57
C ASN A 95 -15.36 4.64 1.52
N ASP A 96 -14.19 4.00 1.58
CA ASP A 96 -14.05 2.54 1.55
C ASP A 96 -13.71 1.96 2.92
N ASP A 97 -14.65 1.22 3.51
CA ASP A 97 -14.53 0.67 4.86
C ASP A 97 -13.38 -0.35 5.00
N GLU A 98 -13.15 -1.17 3.97
CA GLU A 98 -12.05 -2.15 3.95
C GLU A 98 -10.70 -1.43 4.01
N THR A 99 -10.55 -0.34 3.25
CA THR A 99 -9.38 0.52 3.25
C THR A 99 -9.18 1.20 4.60
N MET A 100 -10.23 1.78 5.17
CA MET A 100 -10.12 2.46 6.45
C MET A 100 -9.77 1.50 7.60
N ALA A 101 -10.31 0.27 7.57
CA ALA A 101 -9.96 -0.77 8.51
C ALA A 101 -8.48 -1.18 8.40
N LEU A 102 -7.96 -1.34 7.17
CA LEU A 102 -6.55 -1.67 6.95
C LEU A 102 -5.61 -0.52 7.33
N CYS A 103 -5.97 0.73 7.01
CA CYS A 103 -5.24 1.92 7.43
C CYS A 103 -5.08 1.97 8.96
N LYS A 104 -6.15 1.69 9.71
CA LYS A 104 -6.09 1.61 11.18
C LYS A 104 -5.15 0.51 11.68
N LYS A 105 -5.04 -0.61 10.96
CA LYS A 105 -4.04 -1.67 11.27
C LYS A 105 -2.62 -1.20 10.97
N PHE A 106 -2.41 -0.43 9.89
CA PHE A 106 -1.10 0.13 9.53
C PHE A 106 -0.57 1.18 10.51
N ASP A 107 -1.44 1.80 11.31
CA ASP A 107 -1.04 2.68 12.41
C ASP A 107 -0.41 1.90 13.60
N SER A 108 -0.49 0.56 13.62
CA SER A 108 0.14 -0.26 14.66
C SER A 108 1.66 -0.43 14.47
N MET A 109 2.37 -0.79 15.54
CA MET A 109 3.80 -1.13 15.50
C MET A 109 4.08 -2.58 15.04
N ALA A 110 3.07 -3.30 14.56
CA ALA A 110 3.23 -4.68 14.13
C ALA A 110 4.03 -4.78 12.82
N MET A 111 4.70 -5.92 12.64
CA MET A 111 5.29 -6.28 11.35
C MET A 111 4.23 -6.89 10.45
N PHE A 112 4.30 -6.57 9.16
CA PHE A 112 3.41 -7.10 8.15
C PHE A 112 4.23 -7.81 7.08
N ARG A 113 3.91 -9.08 6.84
CA ARG A 113 4.31 -9.78 5.63
C ARG A 113 3.17 -9.72 4.62
N ILE A 114 3.47 -9.57 3.35
CA ILE A 114 2.46 -9.40 2.29
C ILE A 114 2.62 -10.46 1.20
N LYS A 115 1.50 -10.85 0.59
CA LYS A 115 1.46 -11.76 -0.57
C LYS A 115 0.30 -11.38 -1.48
N ALA A 116 0.52 -11.45 -2.80
CA ALA A 116 -0.55 -11.36 -3.80
C ALA A 116 -1.07 -12.77 -4.11
N ALA A 117 -2.40 -12.93 -4.17
CA ALA A 117 -3.09 -14.19 -4.44
C ALA A 117 -4.11 -14.05 -5.59
#